data_AF-A0A7C3PC87-F1
#
_entry.id   AF-A0A7C3PC87-F1
#
_cell.length_a   1.000
_cell.length_b   1.000
_cell.length_c   1.000
_cell.angle_alpha   90.00
_cell.angle_beta   90.00
_cell.angle_gamma   90.00
#
_symmetry.space_group_name_H-M   'P 1'
#
loop_
_entity.id
_entity.type
_entity.pdbx_description
1 polymer ?
#
loop_
_entity_poly.entity_id
_entity_poly.type
_entity_poly.pdbx_seq_one_letter_code
_entity_poly.pdbx_strand_id
1 'polypeptide(L)'
;MPSDPRLYPPFSPIAQRRIAPLLLIAAALLSLNAGCTAQRTTVVRSAAETYPSPEQEIEFLDALYSQNVVCNDDALHALLLFQSGTSPQTWEERLAAARALGWVPEEKVPDPHLSALTGVVAGIVCHELGIEGGLTMRMTGGPLRSPVAATKELVALRLLPRVSANQSLSGVQFMTLLRRAELYRSSGILAVSGRPKPLPPGPAAPDAPEGDPAARRTNPQPPPANP
;
A
#
# COMPACT_ATOMS: atom_id res chain seq x y z
N MET A 1 42.06 -32.34 -68.15
CA MET A 1 40.88 -31.45 -68.14
C MET A 1 40.85 -30.69 -66.82
N PRO A 2 40.69 -29.36 -66.86
CA PRO A 2 41.00 -28.47 -65.74
C PRO A 2 39.83 -28.35 -64.76
N SER A 3 40.19 -28.14 -63.49
CA SER A 3 39.37 -27.78 -62.36
C SER A 3 38.91 -26.31 -62.45
N ASP A 4 37.61 -26.05 -62.25
CA ASP A 4 37.06 -24.69 -62.16
C ASP A 4 36.58 -24.40 -60.73
N PRO A 5 37.36 -23.63 -59.93
CA PRO A 5 37.07 -23.39 -58.51
C PRO A 5 36.36 -22.04 -58.28
N ARG A 6 35.37 -21.69 -59.11
CA ARG A 6 34.69 -20.38 -59.05
C ARG A 6 33.19 -20.50 -58.82
N LEU A 7 32.75 -20.81 -57.59
CA LEU A 7 31.33 -20.60 -57.22
C LEU A 7 31.07 -20.58 -55.71
N TYR A 8 31.76 -19.70 -54.97
CA TYR A 8 31.21 -19.19 -53.71
C TYR A 8 31.53 -17.69 -53.58
N PRO A 9 30.52 -16.80 -53.56
CA PRO A 9 30.76 -15.41 -53.23
C PRO A 9 31.17 -15.29 -51.75
N PRO A 10 32.15 -14.45 -51.41
CA PRO A 10 32.49 -14.16 -50.02
C PRO A 10 31.34 -13.35 -49.39
N PHE A 11 30.75 -13.87 -48.32
CA PHE A 11 29.83 -13.11 -47.48
C PHE A 11 30.57 -11.86 -46.96
N SER A 12 30.06 -10.68 -47.31
CA SER A 12 30.66 -9.40 -46.95
C SER A 12 30.35 -9.06 -45.47
N PRO A 13 31.38 -8.82 -44.62
CA PRO A 13 31.20 -8.64 -43.17
C PRO A 13 30.72 -7.24 -42.75
N ILE A 14 30.19 -6.43 -43.67
CA ILE A 14 29.95 -4.99 -43.42
C ILE A 14 28.56 -4.72 -42.80
N ALA A 15 27.62 -5.66 -42.88
CA ALA A 15 26.26 -5.47 -42.35
C ALA A 15 26.10 -5.71 -40.83
N GLN A 16 27.15 -6.14 -40.12
CA GLN A 16 27.06 -6.52 -38.69
C GLN A 16 27.28 -5.38 -37.68
N ARG A 17 27.79 -4.22 -38.09
CA ARG A 17 28.19 -3.15 -37.13
C ARG A 17 27.10 -2.19 -36.68
N ARG A 18 25.89 -2.24 -37.27
CA ARG A 18 24.78 -1.31 -36.91
C ARG A 18 23.66 -1.94 -36.06
N ILE A 19 23.67 -3.26 -35.87
CA ILE A 19 22.59 -3.97 -35.16
C ILE A 19 22.91 -4.09 -33.65
N ALA A 20 24.19 -4.04 -33.26
CA ALA A 20 24.64 -4.18 -31.87
C ALA A 20 24.06 -3.14 -30.87
N PRO A 21 23.99 -1.83 -31.17
CA PRO A 21 23.49 -0.86 -30.18
C PRO A 21 21.96 -0.95 -29.98
N LEU A 22 21.21 -1.41 -30.98
CA LEU A 22 19.75 -1.47 -30.94
C LEU A 22 19.25 -2.65 -30.10
N LEU A 23 19.98 -3.78 -30.10
CA LEU A 23 19.72 -4.91 -29.20
C LEU A 23 19.98 -4.58 -27.72
N LEU A 24 20.98 -3.75 -27.42
CA LEU A 24 21.29 -3.32 -26.05
C LEU A 24 20.21 -2.42 -25.44
N ILE A 25 19.64 -1.50 -26.23
CA ILE A 25 18.55 -0.62 -25.78
C ILE A 25 17.26 -1.42 -25.56
N ALA A 26 16.95 -2.39 -26.45
CA ALA A 26 15.80 -3.25 -26.28
C ALA A 26 15.91 -4.14 -25.01
N ALA A 27 17.10 -4.65 -24.69
CA ALA A 27 17.34 -5.41 -23.47
C ALA A 27 17.25 -4.55 -22.19
N ALA A 28 17.72 -3.30 -22.24
CA ALA A 28 17.57 -2.34 -21.13
C ALA A 28 16.10 -1.94 -20.89
N LEU A 29 15.30 -1.80 -21.95
CA LEU A 29 13.87 -1.53 -21.85
C LEU A 29 13.07 -2.74 -21.31
N LEU A 30 13.50 -3.98 -21.62
CA LEU A 30 12.86 -5.18 -21.11
C LEU A 30 13.12 -5.41 -19.61
N SER A 31 14.30 -5.03 -19.12
CA SER A 31 14.69 -5.21 -17.71
C SER A 31 14.03 -4.20 -16.76
N LEU A 32 13.53 -3.07 -17.26
CA LEU A 32 12.76 -2.09 -16.49
C LEU A 32 11.34 -2.56 -16.13
N ASN A 33 10.84 -3.63 -16.75
CA ASN A 33 9.52 -4.21 -16.47
C ASN A 33 9.57 -5.44 -15.56
N ALA A 34 10.75 -5.87 -15.08
CA ALA A 34 10.86 -6.80 -13.96
C ALA A 34 10.55 -6.06 -12.65
N GLY A 35 9.35 -5.47 -12.57
CA GLY A 35 8.83 -4.87 -11.37
C GLY A 35 8.81 -5.94 -10.29
N CYS A 36 9.52 -5.70 -9.20
CA CYS A 36 9.40 -6.50 -7.99
C CYS A 36 7.92 -6.47 -7.58
N THR A 37 7.16 -7.49 -7.96
CA THR A 37 5.84 -7.75 -7.39
C THR A 37 6.09 -8.12 -5.94
N ALA A 38 6.12 -7.11 -5.07
CA ALA A 38 6.21 -7.29 -3.64
C ALA A 38 5.08 -8.25 -3.25
N GLN A 39 5.46 -9.49 -2.97
CA GLN A 39 4.50 -10.56 -2.71
C GLN A 39 3.76 -10.20 -1.43
N ARG A 40 2.44 -10.00 -1.56
CA ARG A 40 1.57 -9.65 -0.42
C ARG A 40 1.52 -10.83 0.54
N THR A 41 1.44 -10.53 1.83
CA THR A 41 1.33 -11.55 2.88
C THR A 41 -0.07 -12.13 2.85
N THR A 42 -0.17 -13.46 2.89
CA THR A 42 -1.44 -14.17 3.08
C THR A 42 -1.64 -14.46 4.56
N VAL A 43 -2.82 -14.16 5.07
CA VAL A 43 -3.24 -14.45 6.45
C VAL A 43 -4.03 -15.76 6.43
N VAL A 44 -3.64 -16.73 7.25
CA VAL A 44 -4.24 -18.07 7.24
C VAL A 44 -5.73 -18.04 7.58
N ARG A 45 -6.12 -17.17 8.52
CA ARG A 45 -7.51 -17.02 8.98
C ARG A 45 -7.75 -15.58 9.42
N SER A 46 -8.81 -14.96 8.93
CA SER A 46 -9.15 -13.58 9.31
C SER A 46 -9.78 -13.55 10.71
N ALA A 47 -9.72 -12.39 11.38
CA ALA A 47 -10.48 -12.18 12.60
C ALA A 47 -11.99 -12.17 12.30
N ALA A 48 -12.41 -11.60 11.16
CA ALA A 48 -13.80 -11.54 10.73
C ALA A 48 -14.41 -12.93 10.42
N GLU A 49 -13.61 -13.91 10.01
CA GLU A 49 -14.01 -15.33 9.88
C GLU A 49 -14.10 -16.03 11.23
N THR A 50 -13.30 -15.58 12.20
CA THR A 50 -13.28 -16.19 13.54
C THR A 50 -14.46 -15.69 14.38
N TYR A 51 -14.85 -14.43 14.18
CA TYR A 51 -15.90 -13.73 14.93
C TYR A 51 -16.89 -13.06 13.97
N PRO A 52 -17.72 -13.83 13.23
CA PRO A 52 -18.56 -13.28 12.17
C PRO A 52 -19.87 -12.64 12.66
N SER A 53 -20.30 -12.93 13.90
CA SER A 53 -21.62 -12.52 14.39
C SER A 53 -21.59 -11.14 15.08
N PRO A 54 -22.67 -10.34 15.00
CA PRO A 54 -22.77 -9.04 15.68
C PRO A 54 -22.52 -9.10 17.19
N GLU A 55 -22.89 -10.20 17.84
CA GLU A 55 -22.67 -10.40 19.28
C GLU A 55 -21.19 -10.59 19.65
N GLN A 56 -20.32 -10.81 18.66
CA GLN A 56 -18.88 -11.05 18.82
C GLN A 56 -18.02 -9.86 18.33
N GLU A 57 -18.64 -8.69 18.11
CA GLU A 57 -17.94 -7.52 17.58
C GLU A 57 -16.78 -7.07 18.49
N ILE A 58 -16.93 -7.19 19.81
CA ILE A 58 -15.86 -6.82 20.75
C ILE A 58 -14.66 -7.76 20.59
N GLU A 59 -14.92 -9.07 20.54
CA GLU A 59 -13.90 -10.11 20.32
C GLU A 59 -13.21 -9.96 18.96
N PHE A 60 -13.97 -9.59 17.92
CA PHE A 60 -13.44 -9.24 16.62
C PHE A 60 -12.44 -8.08 16.72
N LEU A 61 -12.81 -6.97 17.36
CA LEU A 61 -11.96 -5.79 17.49
C LEU A 61 -10.67 -6.08 18.28
N ASP A 62 -10.77 -6.88 19.35
CA ASP A 62 -9.62 -7.30 20.15
C ASP A 62 -8.66 -8.21 19.35
N ALA A 63 -9.21 -9.16 18.60
CA ALA A 63 -8.44 -10.04 17.73
C ALA A 63 -7.77 -9.24 16.59
N LEU A 64 -8.51 -8.34 15.95
CA LEU A 64 -8.02 -7.46 14.90
C LEU A 64 -6.87 -6.59 15.41
N TYR A 65 -6.99 -5.99 16.60
CA TYR A 65 -5.94 -5.15 17.19
C TYR A 65 -4.60 -5.90 17.33
N SER A 66 -4.67 -7.21 17.63
CA SER A 66 -3.51 -8.08 17.84
C SER A 66 -2.88 -8.61 16.54
N GLN A 67 -3.50 -8.36 15.38
CA GLN A 67 -2.96 -8.86 14.11
C GLN A 67 -1.71 -8.09 13.66
N ASN A 68 -0.70 -8.84 13.22
CA ASN A 68 0.49 -8.26 12.60
C ASN A 68 0.18 -7.57 11.27
N VAL A 69 -0.78 -8.10 10.51
CA VAL A 69 -1.18 -7.63 9.19
C VAL A 69 -2.68 -7.85 9.03
N VAL A 70 -3.41 -6.79 8.67
CA VAL A 70 -4.85 -6.85 8.36
C VAL A 70 -5.05 -7.41 6.95
N CYS A 71 -5.93 -8.41 6.77
CA CYS A 71 -6.31 -8.92 5.44
C CYS A 71 -7.51 -8.16 4.85
N ASN A 72 -7.89 -8.47 3.60
CA ASN A 72 -9.00 -7.75 2.94
C ASN A 72 -10.34 -8.02 3.64
N ASP A 73 -10.59 -9.23 4.14
CA ASP A 73 -11.81 -9.56 4.88
C ASP A 73 -11.94 -8.78 6.19
N ASP A 74 -10.87 -8.76 6.99
CA ASP A 74 -10.80 -7.98 8.23
C ASP A 74 -11.02 -6.48 8.00
N ALA A 75 -10.35 -5.93 6.97
CA ALA A 75 -10.50 -4.53 6.61
C ALA A 75 -11.94 -4.21 6.19
N LEU A 76 -12.57 -5.08 5.39
CA LEU A 76 -13.91 -4.85 4.88
C LEU A 76 -14.97 -4.92 5.98
N HIS A 77 -14.87 -5.92 6.84
CA HIS A 77 -15.75 -6.08 8.01
C HIS A 77 -15.69 -4.82 8.89
N ALA A 78 -14.50 -4.39 9.28
CA ALA A 78 -14.33 -3.22 10.13
C ALA A 78 -14.74 -1.89 9.46
N LEU A 79 -14.53 -1.74 8.14
CA LEU A 79 -14.98 -0.55 7.40
C LEU A 79 -16.51 -0.48 7.28
N LEU A 80 -17.19 -1.62 7.12
CA LEU A 80 -18.65 -1.69 7.11
C LEU A 80 -19.23 -1.36 8.49
N LEU A 81 -18.63 -1.88 9.56
CA LEU A 81 -18.95 -1.49 10.94
C LEU A 81 -18.75 0.02 11.16
N PHE A 82 -17.66 0.59 10.66
CA PHE A 82 -17.39 2.02 10.75
C PHE A 82 -18.41 2.88 9.97
N GLN A 83 -18.97 2.37 8.88
CA GLN A 83 -19.90 3.10 8.02
C GLN A 83 -21.36 2.99 8.48
N SER A 84 -21.84 1.78 8.81
CA SER A 84 -23.25 1.53 9.13
C SER A 84 -23.51 1.09 10.57
N GLY A 85 -22.45 0.79 11.34
CA GLY A 85 -22.57 0.12 12.63
C GLY A 85 -22.91 -1.37 12.52
N THR A 86 -22.95 -1.93 11.30
CA THR A 86 -23.23 -3.35 11.06
C THR A 86 -22.32 -3.91 9.97
N SER A 87 -22.08 -5.21 9.99
CA SER A 87 -21.40 -5.91 8.90
C SER A 87 -22.05 -7.27 8.66
N PRO A 88 -22.24 -7.69 7.41
CA PRO A 88 -22.63 -9.06 7.10
C PRO A 88 -21.63 -10.10 7.62
N GLN A 89 -22.09 -11.33 7.81
CA GLN A 89 -21.35 -12.39 8.49
C GLN A 89 -20.35 -13.08 7.57
N THR A 90 -20.64 -13.16 6.27
CA THR A 90 -19.79 -13.85 5.28
C THR A 90 -18.99 -12.87 4.43
N TRP A 91 -17.87 -13.34 3.89
CA TRP A 91 -17.03 -12.56 2.98
C TRP A 91 -17.80 -12.09 1.74
N GLU A 92 -18.58 -12.99 1.14
CA GLU A 92 -19.35 -12.73 -0.09
C GLU A 92 -20.37 -11.61 0.13
N GLU A 93 -21.08 -11.65 1.25
CA GLU A 93 -22.05 -10.61 1.62
C GLU A 93 -21.36 -9.28 1.94
N ARG A 94 -20.21 -9.29 2.64
CA ARG A 94 -19.41 -8.08 2.87
C ARG A 94 -18.93 -7.47 1.57
N LEU A 95 -18.45 -8.29 0.64
CA LEU A 95 -18.01 -7.85 -0.69
C LEU A 95 -19.18 -7.26 -1.49
N ALA A 96 -20.35 -7.89 -1.45
CA ALA A 96 -21.55 -7.37 -2.08
C ALA A 96 -21.98 -6.02 -1.49
N ALA A 97 -21.95 -5.87 -0.16
CA ALA A 97 -22.22 -4.61 0.52
C ALA A 97 -21.22 -3.51 0.12
N ALA A 98 -19.92 -3.84 0.08
CA ALA A 98 -18.89 -2.91 -0.34
C ALA A 98 -19.01 -2.48 -1.81
N ARG A 99 -19.48 -3.36 -2.70
CA ARG A 99 -19.81 -3.02 -4.09
C ARG A 99 -21.02 -2.12 -4.20
N ALA A 100 -22.06 -2.36 -3.41
CA ALA A 100 -23.22 -1.49 -3.33
C ALA A 100 -22.85 -0.06 -2.85
N LEU A 101 -21.82 0.05 -2.01
CA LEU A 101 -21.23 1.32 -1.58
C LEU A 101 -20.22 1.91 -2.59
N GLY A 102 -19.94 1.21 -3.70
CA GLY A 102 -19.00 1.65 -4.74
C GLY A 102 -17.53 1.56 -4.35
N TRP A 103 -17.19 0.95 -3.21
CA TRP A 103 -15.81 0.84 -2.70
C TRP A 103 -14.94 -0.10 -3.52
N VAL A 104 -15.54 -1.15 -4.07
CA VAL A 104 -14.87 -2.19 -4.85
C VAL A 104 -15.54 -2.26 -6.23
N PRO A 105 -14.78 -2.20 -7.34
CA PRO A 105 -15.34 -2.35 -8.68
C PRO A 105 -15.78 -3.80 -8.94
N GLU A 106 -16.83 -3.98 -9.73
CA GLU A 106 -17.44 -5.30 -10.01
C GLU A 106 -16.47 -6.29 -10.63
N GLU A 107 -15.57 -5.81 -11.49
CA GLU A 107 -14.60 -6.63 -12.22
C GLU A 107 -13.47 -7.14 -11.34
N LYS A 108 -13.33 -6.60 -10.11
CA LYS A 108 -12.26 -6.96 -9.19
C LYS A 108 -12.81 -7.79 -8.03
N VAL A 109 -12.30 -9.01 -7.91
CA VAL A 109 -12.53 -9.88 -6.75
C VAL A 109 -11.25 -9.90 -5.93
N PRO A 110 -11.15 -9.14 -4.82
CA PRO A 110 -10.02 -9.26 -3.92
C PRO A 110 -10.01 -10.64 -3.26
N ASP A 111 -8.81 -11.18 -3.00
CA ASP A 111 -8.65 -12.38 -2.18
C ASP A 111 -8.88 -12.01 -0.70
N PRO A 112 -9.82 -12.64 0.04
CA PRO A 112 -10.14 -12.29 1.42
C PRO A 112 -8.93 -12.36 2.37
N HIS A 113 -8.03 -13.33 2.14
CA HIS A 113 -6.90 -13.64 3.02
C HIS A 113 -5.65 -12.83 2.70
N LEU A 114 -5.63 -12.11 1.58
CA LEU A 114 -4.46 -11.34 1.17
C LEU A 114 -4.39 -9.99 1.91
N SER A 115 -3.21 -9.61 2.41
CA SER A 115 -2.98 -8.41 3.23
C SER A 115 -3.57 -7.13 2.62
N ALA A 116 -4.48 -6.43 3.29
CA ALA A 116 -5.11 -5.21 2.78
C ALA A 116 -4.08 -4.13 2.45
N LEU A 117 -4.25 -3.48 1.30
CA LEU A 117 -3.37 -2.39 0.89
C LEU A 117 -3.83 -1.08 1.54
N THR A 118 -2.89 -0.36 2.16
CA THR A 118 -3.14 0.94 2.80
C THR A 118 -3.86 1.90 1.86
N GLY A 119 -3.48 1.93 0.58
CA GLY A 119 -4.08 2.84 -0.40
C GLY A 119 -5.56 2.54 -0.70
N VAL A 120 -5.96 1.26 -0.64
CA VAL A 120 -7.37 0.87 -0.82
C VAL A 120 -8.17 1.30 0.40
N VAL A 121 -7.69 0.98 1.60
CA VAL A 121 -8.29 1.42 2.87
C VAL A 121 -8.40 2.95 2.91
N ALA A 122 -7.33 3.65 2.54
CA ALA A 122 -7.30 5.11 2.53
C ALA A 122 -8.32 5.70 1.56
N GLY A 123 -8.47 5.11 0.37
CA GLY A 123 -9.48 5.52 -0.61
C GLY A 123 -10.89 5.42 -0.03
N ILE A 124 -11.22 4.31 0.64
CA ILE A 124 -12.52 4.09 1.27
C ILE A 124 -12.74 5.09 2.41
N VAL A 125 -11.79 5.23 3.33
CA VAL A 125 -11.92 6.18 4.45
C VAL A 125 -12.08 7.63 3.96
N CYS A 126 -11.31 8.06 2.95
CA CYS A 126 -11.50 9.38 2.34
C CYS A 126 -12.90 9.53 1.72
N HIS A 127 -13.39 8.50 1.03
CA HIS A 127 -14.73 8.51 0.44
C HIS A 127 -15.81 8.69 1.51
N GLU A 128 -15.77 7.88 2.58
CA GLU A 128 -16.74 7.90 3.68
C GLU A 128 -16.69 9.18 4.52
N LEU A 129 -15.54 9.84 4.59
CA LEU A 129 -15.38 11.12 5.28
C LEU A 129 -15.63 12.34 4.39
N GLY A 130 -15.95 12.15 3.10
CA GLY A 130 -16.11 13.27 2.16
C GLY A 130 -14.82 14.05 1.90
N ILE A 131 -13.66 13.42 2.08
CA ILE A 131 -12.36 14.03 1.86
C ILE A 131 -12.04 13.98 0.36
N GLU A 132 -12.26 15.10 -0.33
CA GLU A 132 -11.94 15.24 -1.75
C GLU A 132 -10.43 15.41 -2.03
N GLY A 133 -9.69 15.82 -1.01
CA GLY A 133 -8.26 16.14 -1.01
C GLY A 133 -7.80 17.10 -2.11
N GLY A 134 -6.53 17.00 -2.50
CA GLY A 134 -5.90 17.90 -3.45
C GLY A 134 -6.36 17.75 -4.92
N LEU A 135 -5.95 18.71 -5.77
CA LEU A 135 -6.30 18.76 -7.19
C LEU A 135 -6.05 17.42 -7.92
N THR A 136 -4.94 16.74 -7.64
CA THR A 136 -4.61 15.45 -8.25
C THR A 136 -5.67 14.38 -7.98
N MET A 137 -6.20 14.31 -6.76
CA MET A 137 -7.25 13.34 -6.38
C MET A 137 -8.56 13.64 -7.11
N ARG A 138 -8.91 14.92 -7.24
CA ARG A 138 -10.09 15.37 -8.00
C ARG A 138 -9.96 15.06 -9.50
N MET A 139 -8.79 15.30 -10.10
CA MET A 139 -8.55 15.06 -11.53
C MET A 139 -8.49 13.57 -11.89
N THR A 140 -8.10 12.70 -10.96
CA THR A 140 -7.97 11.24 -11.18
C THR A 140 -9.25 10.47 -10.90
N GLY A 141 -10.37 11.16 -10.66
CA GLY A 141 -11.68 10.57 -10.46
C GLY A 141 -11.97 10.16 -9.01
N GLY A 142 -11.38 10.85 -8.04
CA GLY A 142 -11.72 10.74 -6.62
C GLY A 142 -10.83 9.79 -5.81
N PRO A 143 -11.10 9.66 -4.51
CA PRO A 143 -10.24 8.93 -3.57
C PRO A 143 -10.13 7.44 -3.87
N LEU A 144 -11.22 6.80 -4.33
CA LEU A 144 -11.25 5.37 -4.67
C LEU A 144 -10.39 5.03 -5.90
N ARG A 145 -10.19 5.98 -6.81
CA ARG A 145 -9.39 5.81 -8.03
C ARG A 145 -7.93 6.24 -7.88
N SER A 146 -7.58 6.86 -6.75
CA SER A 146 -6.26 7.45 -6.53
C SER A 146 -5.66 7.06 -5.18
N PRO A 147 -5.36 5.76 -4.96
CA PRO A 147 -4.93 5.23 -3.67
C PRO A 147 -3.69 5.95 -3.09
N VAL A 148 -2.76 6.36 -3.95
CA VAL A 148 -1.57 7.13 -3.53
C VAL A 148 -1.94 8.54 -3.04
N ALA A 149 -2.88 9.21 -3.72
CA ALA A 149 -3.32 10.54 -3.33
C ALA A 149 -4.14 10.49 -2.03
N ALA A 150 -5.06 9.52 -1.91
CA ALA A 150 -5.84 9.29 -0.70
C ALA A 150 -4.94 9.01 0.51
N THR A 151 -3.93 8.14 0.35
CA THR A 151 -2.95 7.88 1.42
C THR A 151 -2.22 9.15 1.85
N LYS A 152 -1.74 9.95 0.89
CA LYS A 152 -1.05 11.22 1.20
C LYS A 152 -1.95 12.20 1.94
N GLU A 153 -3.22 12.28 1.57
CA GLU A 153 -4.19 13.17 2.21
C GLU A 153 -4.45 12.74 3.67
N LEU A 154 -4.69 11.45 3.93
CA LEU A 154 -4.85 10.95 5.30
C LEU A 154 -3.59 11.15 6.15
N VAL A 155 -2.40 11.06 5.56
CA VAL A 155 -1.13 11.41 6.25
C VAL A 155 -1.07 12.91 6.56
N ALA A 156 -1.48 13.77 5.63
CA ALA A 156 -1.50 15.22 5.83
C ALA A 156 -2.48 15.63 6.95
N LEU A 157 -3.63 14.96 7.03
CA LEU A 157 -4.63 15.10 8.08
C LEU A 157 -4.25 14.38 9.38
N ARG A 158 -3.09 13.70 9.43
CA ARG A 158 -2.60 12.91 10.58
C ARG A 158 -3.53 11.77 10.99
N LEU A 159 -4.40 11.32 10.09
CA LEU A 159 -5.25 10.14 10.28
C LEU A 159 -4.43 8.86 10.10
N LEU A 160 -3.51 8.84 9.13
CA LEU A 160 -2.54 7.75 8.91
C LEU A 160 -1.11 8.14 9.35
N PRO A 161 -0.28 7.18 9.82
CA PRO A 161 1.16 7.36 9.91
C PRO A 161 1.78 7.45 8.50
N ARG A 162 3.06 7.85 8.41
CA ARG A 162 3.79 7.86 7.13
C ARG A 162 4.04 6.43 6.65
N VAL A 163 3.14 5.92 5.81
CA VAL A 163 3.21 4.63 5.12
C VAL A 163 2.91 4.82 3.64
N SER A 164 3.35 3.87 2.81
CA SER A 164 3.07 3.90 1.37
C SER A 164 1.73 3.23 1.04
N ALA A 165 1.11 3.63 -0.06
CA ALA A 165 -0.18 3.07 -0.49
C ALA A 165 -0.14 1.56 -0.78
N ASN A 166 1.05 1.02 -1.09
CA ASN A 166 1.25 -0.39 -1.42
C ASN A 166 1.68 -1.24 -0.21
N GLN A 167 1.84 -0.63 0.97
CA GLN A 167 2.12 -1.35 2.22
C GLN A 167 0.82 -1.84 2.86
N SER A 168 0.93 -2.90 3.66
CA SER A 168 -0.15 -3.32 4.57
C SER A 168 -0.10 -2.55 5.89
N LEU A 169 -1.23 -2.53 6.59
CA LEU A 169 -1.35 -2.00 7.93
C LEU A 169 -1.35 -3.15 8.95
N SER A 170 -0.75 -2.92 10.12
CA SER A 170 -1.01 -3.78 11.27
C SER A 170 -2.38 -3.48 11.87
N GLY A 171 -2.89 -4.41 12.67
CA GLY A 171 -4.15 -4.27 13.40
C GLY A 171 -4.22 -2.97 14.20
N VAL A 172 -3.18 -2.69 14.99
CA VAL A 172 -3.05 -1.46 15.78
C VAL A 172 -3.10 -0.19 14.90
N GLN A 173 -2.39 -0.19 13.77
CA GLN A 173 -2.36 0.97 12.87
C GLN A 173 -3.73 1.22 12.23
N PHE A 174 -4.38 0.14 11.79
CA PHE A 174 -5.70 0.19 11.18
C PHE A 174 -6.78 0.63 12.19
N MET A 175 -6.79 0.09 13.41
CA MET A 175 -7.70 0.52 14.47
C MET A 175 -7.46 1.98 14.89
N THR A 176 -6.19 2.41 14.92
CA THR A 176 -5.84 3.81 15.18
C THR A 176 -6.40 4.73 14.09
N LEU A 177 -6.32 4.31 12.82
CA LEU A 177 -6.94 5.03 11.70
C LEU A 177 -8.44 5.16 11.90
N LEU A 178 -9.17 4.07 12.13
CA LEU A 178 -10.63 4.11 12.28
C LEU A 178 -11.06 5.00 13.46
N ARG A 179 -10.37 4.90 14.60
CA ARG A 179 -10.63 5.77 15.75
C ARG A 179 -10.41 7.25 15.43
N ARG A 180 -9.34 7.58 14.70
CA ARG A 180 -9.07 8.96 14.27
C ARG A 180 -10.07 9.45 13.22
N ALA A 181 -10.49 8.58 12.32
CA ALA A 181 -11.53 8.86 11.32
C ALA A 181 -12.88 9.15 12.00
N GLU A 182 -13.24 8.39 13.03
CA GLU A 182 -14.45 8.65 13.81
C GLU A 182 -14.37 9.99 14.54
N LEU A 183 -13.25 10.27 15.23
CA LEU A 183 -13.04 11.59 15.85
C LEU A 183 -13.11 12.74 14.83
N TYR A 184 -12.57 12.53 13.62
CA TYR A 184 -12.65 13.51 12.54
C TYR A 184 -14.12 13.75 12.15
N ARG A 185 -14.91 12.68 11.98
CA ARG A 185 -16.35 12.74 11.68
C ARG A 185 -17.14 13.45 12.79
N SER A 186 -16.95 13.06 14.05
CA SER A 186 -17.72 13.61 15.18
C SER A 186 -17.35 15.05 15.51
N SER A 187 -16.10 15.46 15.27
CA SER A 187 -15.64 16.78 15.68
C SER A 187 -16.23 17.91 14.86
N GLY A 188 -16.70 17.70 13.62
CA GLY A 188 -17.23 18.73 12.72
C GLY A 188 -16.27 19.90 12.39
N ILE A 189 -15.14 20.01 13.10
CA ILE A 189 -14.27 21.19 13.24
C ILE A 189 -13.05 21.11 12.33
N LEU A 190 -12.72 19.93 11.78
CA LEU A 190 -11.74 19.82 10.70
C LEU A 190 -12.37 19.91 9.29
N ALA A 191 -13.71 19.86 9.20
CA ALA A 191 -14.45 19.89 7.94
C ALA A 191 -14.79 21.30 7.41
N VAL A 192 -14.68 22.34 8.24
CA VAL A 192 -14.89 23.74 7.82
C VAL A 192 -13.56 24.48 7.79
N SER A 193 -13.01 24.63 6.59
CA SER A 193 -11.99 25.64 6.27
C SER A 193 -10.70 25.56 7.10
N GLY A 194 -9.81 24.63 6.74
CA GLY A 194 -8.41 24.82 7.08
C GLY A 194 -7.62 23.56 6.83
N ARG A 195 -6.82 23.53 5.76
CA ARG A 195 -5.57 22.78 5.83
C ARG A 195 -4.93 23.15 7.17
N PRO A 196 -4.47 22.19 8.00
CA PRO A 196 -3.60 22.55 9.09
C PRO A 196 -2.50 23.43 8.49
N LYS A 197 -2.42 24.69 8.94
CA LYS A 197 -1.40 25.65 8.49
C LYS A 197 -0.08 24.87 8.50
N PRO A 198 0.70 24.85 7.39
CA PRO A 198 1.97 24.14 7.36
C PRO A 198 2.69 24.53 8.65
N LEU A 199 3.09 23.52 9.44
CA LEU A 199 3.88 23.83 10.62
C LEU A 199 5.00 24.76 10.12
N PRO A 200 5.21 25.93 10.74
CA PRO A 200 6.42 26.69 10.45
C PRO A 200 7.57 25.69 10.53
N PRO A 201 8.56 25.75 9.62
CA PRO A 201 9.72 24.87 9.70
C PRO A 201 10.13 24.86 11.15
N GLY A 202 10.07 23.69 11.79
CA GLY A 202 10.49 23.55 13.17
C GLY A 202 11.87 24.20 13.27
N PRO A 203 12.18 24.90 14.37
CA PRO A 203 13.49 25.52 14.54
C PRO A 203 14.52 24.52 14.04
N ALA A 204 15.35 24.95 13.08
CA ALA A 204 16.34 24.10 12.43
C ALA A 204 16.94 23.24 13.54
N ALA A 205 16.80 21.92 13.40
CA ALA A 205 17.29 21.00 14.41
C ALA A 205 18.69 21.49 14.78
N PRO A 206 18.96 21.84 16.05
CA PRO A 206 20.26 22.37 16.44
C PRO A 206 21.28 21.38 15.90
N ASP A 207 22.24 21.91 15.14
CA ASP A 207 23.27 21.14 14.45
C ASP A 207 23.67 20.00 15.37
N ALA A 208 23.33 18.78 14.96
CA ALA A 208 23.58 17.60 15.76
C ALA A 208 25.05 17.68 16.17
N PRO A 209 25.38 17.67 17.48
CA PRO A 209 26.76 17.82 17.90
C PRO A 209 27.57 16.75 17.18
N GLU A 210 28.56 17.25 16.43
CA GLU A 210 29.48 16.46 15.64
C GLU A 210 30.01 15.33 16.53
N GLY A 211 29.47 14.14 16.31
CA GLY A 211 29.66 13.01 17.21
C GLY A 211 31.14 12.65 17.27
N ASP A 212 31.69 12.68 18.48
CA ASP A 212 33.05 12.29 18.78
C ASP A 212 33.39 10.94 18.11
N PRO A 213 34.37 10.90 17.18
CA PRO A 213 34.76 9.68 16.49
C PRO A 213 35.33 8.59 17.43
N ALA A 214 35.57 8.90 18.70
CA ALA A 214 36.10 7.95 19.68
C ALA A 214 35.09 6.89 20.17
N ALA A 215 33.78 7.10 20.04
CA ALA A 215 32.78 6.18 20.59
C ALA A 215 32.46 4.94 19.71
N ARG A 216 33.15 4.78 18.56
CA ARG A 216 32.82 3.76 17.54
C ARG A 216 33.53 2.41 17.70
N ARG A 217 34.04 2.07 18.88
CA ARG A 217 34.70 0.78 19.15
C ARG A 217 34.18 0.15 20.42
N THR A 218 33.21 -0.74 20.28
CA THR A 218 33.00 -1.96 21.09
C THR A 218 31.64 -2.55 20.70
N ASN A 219 31.54 -3.06 19.46
CA ASN A 219 30.46 -4.01 19.19
C ASN A 219 30.99 -5.39 19.63
N PRO A 220 30.45 -6.01 20.69
CA PRO A 220 30.90 -7.31 21.14
C PRO A 220 30.65 -8.36 20.06
N GLN A 221 31.71 -9.09 19.72
CA GLN A 221 31.69 -10.20 18.78
C GLN A 221 30.69 -11.27 19.29
N PRO A 222 29.73 -11.74 18.47
CA PRO A 222 28.84 -12.81 18.88
C PRO A 222 29.66 -14.10 19.14
N PRO A 223 29.27 -14.89 20.16
CA PRO A 223 29.97 -16.12 20.52
C PRO A 223 29.91 -17.16 19.39
N PRO A 224 30.94 -18.00 19.24
CA PRO A 224 30.95 -19.06 18.23
C PRO A 224 29.82 -20.08 18.51
N ALA A 225 29.15 -20.49 17.43
CA ALA A 225 28.17 -21.57 17.47
C ALA A 225 28.86 -22.89 17.86
N ASN A 226 28.31 -23.58 18.85
CA ASN A 226 28.77 -24.92 19.23
C ASN A 226 28.35 -25.95 18.16
N PRO A 227 29.21 -26.96 17.90
CA PRO A 227 28.93 -28.05 16.96
C PRO A 227 27.85 -29.02 17.46
#